data_AF-A0AAE3DMF4-F1
#
_entry.id   AF-A0AAE3DMF4-F1
#
_cell.length_a   1.000
_cell.length_b   1.000
_cell.length_c   1.000
_cell.angle_alpha   90.00
_cell.angle_beta   90.00
_cell.angle_gamma   90.00
#
_symmetry.space_group_name_H-M   'P 1'
#
loop_
_entity.id
_entity.type
_entity.pdbx_description
1 polymer ?
#
loop_
_entity_poly.entity_id
_entity_poly.type
_entity_poly.pdbx_seq_one_letter_code
_entity_poly.pdbx_strand_id
1 'polypeptide(L)'
;MLRDGTVNASYNDDAIYTPGVMVFKDDNRMLLLPRDQWMKLDVITLPAPNLRPNPSNIWNPELSKLLTLTDDELFAIHKKRAKRLFEIAKVEKADVLILGAFGCGAFRNSPEVVARAYYEVVQEYRYDFKAIEFAVYCSKRDQKKNPTGNNYAVFQREYKKFRREKMFDSARAFLSEED
;
A
#
# COMPACT_ATOMS: atom_id res chain seq x y z
N MET A 1 1.65 17.55 11.75
CA MET A 1 1.62 17.86 13.19
C MET A 1 0.34 17.24 13.71
N LEU A 2 0.41 16.37 14.72
CA LEU A 2 -0.76 15.72 15.31
C LEU A 2 -1.76 16.81 15.72
N ARG A 3 -2.90 16.90 15.04
CA ARG A 3 -3.86 18.00 15.21
C ARG A 3 -4.54 18.01 16.58
N ASP A 4 -4.51 16.89 17.30
CA ASP A 4 -5.21 16.68 18.57
C ASP A 4 -4.29 16.31 19.74
N GLY A 5 -2.98 16.18 19.52
CA GLY A 5 -2.02 15.77 20.54
C GLY A 5 -2.18 14.32 21.04
N THR A 6 -3.06 13.52 20.43
CA THR A 6 -3.30 12.12 20.83
C THR A 6 -2.81 11.16 19.76
N VAL A 7 -1.89 10.26 20.14
CA VAL A 7 -1.42 9.18 19.27
C VAL A 7 -2.17 7.91 19.63
N ASN A 8 -3.00 7.42 18.72
CA ASN A 8 -3.66 6.12 18.83
C ASN A 8 -3.19 5.19 17.71
N ALA A 9 -3.58 3.92 17.78
CA ALA A 9 -3.14 2.92 16.82
C ALA A 9 -3.79 3.08 15.42
N SER A 10 -4.74 3.99 15.21
CA SER A 10 -5.19 4.33 13.86
C SER A 10 -4.20 5.24 13.15
N TYR A 11 -3.37 5.96 13.91
CA TYR A 11 -2.58 7.09 13.44
C TYR A 11 -3.45 8.15 12.73
N ASN A 12 -2.82 9.12 12.09
CA ASN A 12 -3.50 10.17 11.32
C ASN A 12 -3.25 10.02 9.81
N ASP A 13 -3.72 11.00 9.06
CA ASP A 13 -3.59 11.05 7.59
C ASP A 13 -2.41 11.93 7.13
N ASP A 14 -1.46 12.22 8.04
CA ASP A 14 -0.24 12.96 7.68
C ASP A 14 0.60 12.10 6.73
N ALA A 15 1.15 12.75 5.71
CA ALA A 15 1.97 12.13 4.68
C ALA A 15 3.28 12.90 4.50
N ILE A 16 4.37 12.21 4.20
CA ILE A 16 5.66 12.80 3.84
C ILE A 16 5.99 12.41 2.41
N TYR A 17 6.19 13.40 1.54
CA TYR A 17 6.72 13.21 0.19
C TYR A 17 8.22 13.44 0.21
N THR A 18 9.00 12.49 -0.31
CA THR A 18 10.46 12.52 -0.33
C THR A 18 10.94 12.31 -1.77
N PRO A 19 11.35 13.38 -2.48
CA PRO A 19 11.79 13.26 -3.86
C PRO A 19 13.22 12.71 -3.98
N GLY A 20 13.52 12.03 -5.09
CA GLY A 20 14.88 11.67 -5.50
C GLY A 20 15.61 10.66 -4.59
N VAL A 21 14.88 9.78 -3.92
CA VAL A 21 15.42 8.68 -3.11
C VAL A 21 16.21 7.73 -4.01
N MET A 22 17.44 7.42 -3.61
CA MET A 22 18.32 6.52 -4.34
C MET A 22 18.11 5.07 -3.89
N VAL A 23 17.77 4.19 -4.83
CA VAL A 23 17.83 2.74 -4.65
C VAL A 23 19.12 2.23 -5.29
N PHE A 24 19.97 1.62 -4.47
CA PHE A 24 21.32 1.22 -4.85
C PHE A 24 21.68 -0.20 -4.37
N LYS A 25 20.68 -0.96 -3.90
CA LYS A 25 20.83 -2.34 -3.46
C LYS A 25 19.82 -3.24 -4.15
N ASP A 26 20.20 -4.50 -4.40
CA ASP A 26 19.28 -5.53 -4.84
C ASP A 26 18.30 -5.94 -3.73
N ASP A 27 17.25 -6.63 -4.13
CA ASP A 27 16.16 -7.16 -3.31
C ASP A 27 16.45 -8.57 -2.73
N ASN A 28 17.38 -9.31 -3.33
CA ASN A 28 17.68 -10.70 -2.99
C ASN A 28 18.63 -10.82 -1.79
N ARG A 29 19.82 -10.24 -1.90
CA ARG A 29 20.90 -10.32 -0.90
C ARG A 29 21.22 -8.96 -0.28
N MET A 30 20.53 -7.90 -0.68
CA MET A 30 20.77 -6.52 -0.26
C MET A 30 22.19 -6.05 -0.58
N LEU A 31 22.78 -6.56 -1.67
CA LEU A 31 24.10 -6.18 -2.14
C LEU A 31 24.02 -4.91 -2.98
N LEU A 32 25.13 -4.17 -3.03
CA LEU A 32 25.22 -2.97 -3.87
C LEU A 32 25.02 -3.34 -5.34
N LEU A 33 24.11 -2.63 -5.99
CA LEU A 33 23.97 -2.68 -7.44
C LEU A 33 25.18 -2.00 -8.10
N PRO A 34 25.58 -2.42 -9.31
CA PRO A 34 26.43 -1.63 -10.19
C PRO A 34 25.93 -0.18 -10.30
N ARG A 35 26.84 0.80 -10.32
CA ARG A 35 26.47 2.24 -10.26
C ARG A 35 25.54 2.68 -11.39
N ASP A 36 25.66 2.06 -12.55
CA ASP A 36 24.82 2.26 -13.74
C ASP A 36 23.40 1.70 -13.59
N GLN A 37 23.15 0.87 -12.56
CA GLN A 37 21.83 0.34 -12.21
C GLN A 37 21.17 1.06 -11.03
N TRP A 38 21.84 2.06 -10.45
CA TRP A 38 21.24 2.86 -9.38
C TRP A 38 20.08 3.66 -9.95
N MET A 39 18.95 3.64 -9.25
CA MET A 39 17.73 4.30 -9.69
C MET A 39 17.26 5.32 -8.67
N LYS A 40 16.69 6.42 -9.17
CA LYS A 40 16.02 7.41 -8.34
C LYS A 40 14.52 7.23 -8.46
N LEU A 41 13.83 7.31 -7.33
CA LEU A 41 12.37 7.34 -7.27
C LEU A 41 11.94 8.32 -6.17
N ASP A 42 10.69 8.73 -6.22
CA ASP A 42 10.09 9.50 -5.14
C ASP A 42 9.30 8.57 -4.21
N VAL A 43 9.28 8.88 -2.92
CA VAL A 43 8.58 8.07 -1.90
C VAL A 43 7.51 8.90 -1.20
N ILE A 44 6.28 8.38 -1.17
CA ILE A 44 5.21 8.88 -0.30
C ILE A 44 5.12 7.96 0.92
N THR A 45 5.37 8.51 2.11
CA THR A 45 5.26 7.78 3.38
C THR A 45 3.99 8.19 4.12
N LEU A 46 3.17 7.22 4.48
CA LEU A 46 1.95 7.38 5.28
C LEU A 46 1.79 6.14 6.17
N PRO A 47 1.18 6.21 7.36
CA PRO A 47 0.97 5.03 8.20
C PRO A 47 -0.35 4.29 7.89
N ALA A 48 -0.30 2.96 7.73
CA ALA A 48 -1.51 2.12 7.83
C ALA A 48 -1.94 2.00 9.31
N PRO A 49 -3.24 1.80 9.63
CA PRO A 49 -3.65 1.58 11.01
C PRO A 49 -3.05 0.26 11.54
N ASN A 50 -2.66 0.26 12.81
CA ASN A 50 -1.99 -0.86 13.49
C ASN A 50 -3.01 -1.69 14.26
N LEU A 51 -3.43 -2.82 13.68
CA LEU A 51 -4.44 -3.74 14.26
C LEU A 51 -3.80 -4.89 15.04
N ARG A 52 -2.55 -4.73 15.49
CA ARG A 52 -1.90 -5.73 16.36
C ARG A 52 -2.61 -5.78 17.72
N PRO A 53 -2.79 -6.97 18.31
CA PRO A 53 -3.29 -7.12 19.68
C PRO A 53 -2.52 -6.27 20.70
N ASN A 54 -1.20 -6.15 20.50
CA ASN A 54 -0.34 -5.23 21.22
C ASN A 54 0.31 -4.27 20.20
N PRO A 55 -0.22 -3.04 20.04
CA PRO A 55 0.30 -2.09 19.06
C PRO A 55 1.53 -1.32 19.54
N SER A 56 1.87 -1.40 20.84
CA SER A 56 3.02 -0.71 21.44
C SER A 56 4.36 -1.36 21.12
N ASN A 57 5.42 -0.56 21.15
CA ASN A 57 6.82 -1.01 21.12
C ASN A 57 7.73 -0.01 21.84
N ILE A 58 9.04 -0.29 21.91
CA ILE A 58 10.02 0.60 22.59
C ILE A 58 10.06 2.02 22.01
N TRP A 59 9.66 2.21 20.75
CA TRP A 59 9.63 3.50 20.06
C TRP A 59 8.26 4.17 20.12
N ASN A 60 7.20 3.44 20.47
CA ASN A 60 5.81 3.88 20.53
C ASN A 60 5.11 3.24 21.75
N PRO A 61 5.51 3.61 22.99
CA PRO A 61 4.99 2.98 24.20
C PRO A 61 3.52 3.35 24.47
N GLU A 62 3.07 4.49 23.95
CA GLU A 62 1.72 5.05 24.21
C GLU A 62 0.60 4.37 23.39
N LEU A 63 0.93 3.51 22.42
CA LEU A 63 -0.03 2.78 21.59
C LEU A 63 -0.63 1.56 22.31
N SER A 64 -0.93 1.68 23.60
CA SER A 64 -1.20 0.53 24.48
C SER A 64 -2.59 -0.07 24.30
N LYS A 65 -3.50 0.64 23.63
CA LYS A 65 -4.87 0.17 23.39
C LYS A 65 -5.00 -0.46 22.02
N LEU A 66 -5.50 -1.70 22.01
CA LEU A 66 -5.95 -2.39 20.81
C LEU A 66 -6.96 -1.51 20.06
N LEU A 67 -6.72 -1.33 18.77
CA LEU A 67 -7.70 -0.76 17.85
C LEU A 67 -8.54 -1.89 17.24
N THR A 68 -9.84 -1.87 17.51
CA THR A 68 -10.82 -2.73 16.85
C THR A 68 -11.61 -1.88 15.87
N LEU A 69 -11.60 -2.29 14.60
CA LEU A 69 -12.36 -1.66 13.53
C LEU A 69 -13.23 -2.72 12.86
N THR A 70 -14.42 -2.32 12.46
CA THR A 70 -15.20 -3.04 11.46
C THR A 70 -14.54 -2.93 10.08
N ASP A 71 -14.89 -3.83 9.17
CA ASP A 71 -14.40 -3.79 7.79
C ASP A 71 -14.75 -2.47 7.08
N ASP A 72 -15.89 -1.87 7.41
CA ASP A 72 -16.34 -0.59 6.82
C ASP A 72 -15.55 0.61 7.37
N GLU A 73 -15.23 0.63 8.66
CA GLU A 73 -14.36 1.67 9.24
C GLU A 73 -12.94 1.55 8.70
N LEU A 74 -12.42 0.31 8.61
CA LEU A 74 -11.10 0.04 8.04
C LEU A 74 -11.05 0.45 6.57
N PHE A 75 -12.10 0.13 5.81
CA PHE A 75 -12.26 0.55 4.43
C PHE A 75 -12.25 2.08 4.30
N ALA A 76 -13.00 2.80 5.13
CA ALA A 76 -13.07 4.26 5.09
C ALA A 76 -11.70 4.91 5.36
N ILE A 77 -10.94 4.38 6.33
CA ILE A 77 -9.57 4.84 6.62
C ILE A 77 -8.65 4.63 5.42
N HIS A 78 -8.62 3.40 4.86
CA HIS A 78 -7.77 3.10 3.71
C HIS A 78 -8.16 3.90 2.48
N LYS A 79 -9.46 4.06 2.19
CA LYS A 79 -9.94 4.86 1.06
C LYS A 79 -9.50 6.32 1.20
N LYS A 80 -9.65 6.92 2.39
CA LYS A 80 -9.21 8.29 2.66
C LYS A 80 -7.71 8.46 2.45
N ARG A 81 -6.91 7.52 2.96
CA ARG A 81 -5.44 7.54 2.85
C ARG A 81 -4.93 7.27 1.44
N ALA A 82 -5.59 6.36 0.72
CA ALA A 82 -5.33 6.12 -0.69
C ALA A 82 -5.60 7.40 -1.50
N LYS A 83 -6.74 8.08 -1.32
CA LYS A 83 -7.00 9.37 -1.99
C LYS A 83 -5.90 10.38 -1.71
N ARG A 84 -5.46 10.50 -0.46
CA ARG A 84 -4.37 11.40 -0.08
C ARG A 84 -3.06 11.08 -0.82
N LEU A 85 -2.71 9.80 -0.93
CA LEU A 85 -1.51 9.35 -1.65
C LEU A 85 -1.61 9.67 -3.15
N PHE A 86 -2.77 9.42 -3.77
CA PHE A 86 -3.01 9.72 -5.19
C PHE A 86 -3.00 11.23 -5.46
N GLU A 87 -3.57 12.05 -4.59
CA GLU A 87 -3.53 13.52 -4.69
C GLU A 87 -2.10 14.05 -4.63
N ILE A 88 -1.28 13.55 -3.69
CA ILE A 88 0.13 13.93 -3.60
C ILE A 88 0.85 13.54 -4.89
N ALA A 89 0.73 12.28 -5.32
CA ALA A 89 1.39 11.81 -6.54
C ALA A 89 0.97 12.61 -7.79
N LYS A 90 -0.31 13.01 -7.89
CA LYS A 90 -0.82 13.85 -8.97
C LYS A 90 -0.25 15.26 -8.94
N VAL A 91 -0.21 15.90 -7.76
CA VAL A 91 0.37 17.25 -7.57
C VAL A 91 1.85 17.25 -7.95
N GLU A 92 2.58 16.21 -7.55
CA GLU A 92 3.99 16.01 -7.87
C GLU A 92 4.23 15.48 -9.30
N LYS A 93 3.16 15.32 -10.09
CA LYS A 93 3.20 14.93 -11.52
C LYS A 93 3.89 13.59 -11.77
N ALA A 94 3.70 12.63 -10.87
CA ALA A 94 4.17 11.27 -11.10
C ALA A 94 3.48 10.65 -12.31
N ASP A 95 4.26 10.06 -13.21
CA ASP A 95 3.72 9.32 -14.36
C ASP A 95 3.22 7.92 -13.97
N VAL A 96 3.94 7.26 -13.06
CA VAL A 96 3.71 5.88 -12.64
C VAL A 96 3.60 5.84 -11.13
N LEU A 97 2.57 5.16 -10.63
CA LEU A 97 2.35 4.97 -9.19
C LEU A 97 2.51 3.49 -8.83
N ILE A 98 3.44 3.18 -7.93
CA ILE A 98 3.67 1.82 -7.42
C ILE A 98 3.09 1.69 -6.00
N LEU A 99 2.17 0.74 -5.83
CA LEU A 99 1.43 0.45 -4.62
C LEU A 99 1.67 -1.00 -4.17
N GLY A 100 1.05 -1.42 -3.07
CA GLY A 100 1.14 -2.80 -2.59
C GLY A 100 0.09 -3.12 -1.54
N ALA A 101 0.29 -4.23 -0.84
CA ALA A 101 -0.59 -4.70 0.23
C ALA A 101 -0.41 -3.89 1.54
N PHE A 102 -0.74 -2.60 1.47
CA PHE A 102 -0.44 -1.60 2.49
C PHE A 102 -1.07 -1.97 3.85
N GLY A 103 -0.23 -2.13 4.87
CA GLY A 103 -0.66 -2.54 6.22
C GLY A 103 -1.06 -4.01 6.39
N CYS A 104 -1.07 -4.82 5.34
CA CYS A 104 -1.55 -6.21 5.34
C CYS A 104 -0.52 -7.22 5.87
N GLY A 105 0.59 -6.74 6.42
CA GLY A 105 1.65 -7.55 7.04
C GLY A 105 1.61 -7.44 8.55
N ALA A 106 2.67 -6.90 9.14
CA ALA A 106 2.82 -6.76 10.59
C ALA A 106 1.64 -6.02 11.27
N PHE A 107 0.99 -5.09 10.57
CA PHE A 107 -0.13 -4.30 11.08
C PHE A 107 -1.50 -4.97 10.95
N ARG A 108 -1.57 -6.18 10.37
CA ARG A 108 -2.75 -7.06 10.36
C ARG A 108 -4.02 -6.47 9.73
N ASN A 109 -3.87 -5.58 8.75
CA ASN A 109 -5.01 -5.09 7.97
C ASN A 109 -5.53 -6.22 7.07
N SER A 110 -6.85 -6.33 6.90
CA SER A 110 -7.43 -7.30 5.95
C SER A 110 -7.02 -6.94 4.51
N PRO A 111 -6.36 -7.84 3.77
CA PRO A 111 -5.99 -7.58 2.38
C PRO A 111 -7.20 -7.40 1.47
N GLU A 112 -8.34 -8.04 1.76
CA GLU A 112 -9.60 -7.84 1.03
C GLU A 112 -10.10 -6.39 1.16
N VAL A 113 -10.15 -5.87 2.39
CA VAL A 113 -10.63 -4.52 2.67
C VAL A 113 -9.70 -3.48 2.04
N VAL A 114 -8.38 -3.67 2.17
CA VAL A 114 -7.38 -2.76 1.59
C VAL A 114 -7.45 -2.77 0.07
N ALA A 115 -7.46 -3.96 -0.56
CA ALA A 115 -7.55 -4.07 -2.02
C ALA A 115 -8.83 -3.39 -2.55
N ARG A 116 -9.98 -3.64 -1.93
CA ARG A 116 -11.26 -2.99 -2.30
C ARG A 116 -11.16 -1.47 -2.21
N ALA A 117 -10.64 -0.93 -1.10
CA ALA A 117 -10.49 0.50 -0.91
C ALA A 117 -9.60 1.15 -1.97
N TYR A 118 -8.44 0.55 -2.25
CA TYR A 118 -7.51 1.08 -3.24
C TYR A 118 -8.04 0.96 -4.68
N TYR A 119 -8.70 -0.14 -5.05
CA TYR A 119 -9.28 -0.27 -6.39
C TYR A 119 -10.43 0.72 -6.64
N GLU A 120 -11.23 1.05 -5.63
CA GLU A 120 -12.20 2.14 -5.76
C GLU A 120 -11.52 3.48 -6.01
N VAL A 121 -10.43 3.79 -5.30
CA VAL A 121 -9.67 5.03 -5.53
C VAL A 121 -9.03 5.03 -6.91
N VAL A 122 -8.51 3.89 -7.40
CA VAL A 122 -7.98 3.79 -8.76
C VAL A 122 -8.99 4.27 -9.79
N GLN A 123 -10.29 3.98 -9.66
CA GLN A 123 -11.30 4.48 -10.61
C GLN A 123 -11.38 6.00 -10.68
N GLU A 124 -11.20 6.66 -9.54
CA GLU A 124 -11.29 8.12 -9.42
C GLU A 124 -10.10 8.83 -10.10
N TYR A 125 -8.93 8.18 -10.14
CA TYR A 125 -7.67 8.79 -10.61
C TYR A 125 -7.04 8.08 -11.81
N ARG A 126 -7.72 7.10 -12.41
CA ARG A 126 -7.16 6.24 -13.47
C ARG A 126 -6.60 6.98 -14.69
N TYR A 127 -7.07 8.21 -14.94
CA TYR A 127 -6.62 9.04 -16.06
C TYR A 127 -5.55 10.06 -15.68
N ASP A 128 -5.18 10.14 -14.40
CA ASP A 128 -4.15 11.05 -13.91
C ASP A 128 -2.73 10.47 -14.03
N PHE A 129 -2.60 9.15 -14.25
CA PHE A 129 -1.33 8.42 -14.30
C PHE A 129 -1.23 7.60 -15.59
N LYS A 130 -0.01 7.41 -16.10
CA LYS A 130 0.26 6.49 -17.22
C LYS A 130 0.12 5.02 -16.80
N ALA A 131 0.49 4.69 -15.56
CA ALA A 131 0.33 3.35 -14.99
C ALA A 131 0.16 3.40 -13.46
N ILE A 132 -0.60 2.45 -12.90
CA ILE A 132 -0.78 2.27 -11.46
C ILE A 132 -0.55 0.81 -11.11
N GLU A 133 0.62 0.46 -10.61
CA GLU A 133 0.99 -0.93 -10.34
C GLU A 133 0.77 -1.31 -8.88
N PHE A 134 0.35 -2.55 -8.65
CA PHE A 134 0.32 -3.16 -7.33
C PHE A 134 1.41 -4.22 -7.23
N ALA A 135 2.58 -3.85 -6.72
CA ALA A 135 3.71 -4.74 -6.48
C ALA A 135 3.51 -5.49 -5.14
N VAL A 136 2.79 -6.62 -5.19
CA VAL A 136 2.47 -7.43 -4.00
C VAL A 136 3.34 -8.68 -3.97
N TYR A 137 4.48 -8.60 -3.30
CA TYR A 137 5.40 -9.73 -3.16
C TYR A 137 4.77 -10.91 -2.41
N CYS A 138 4.92 -12.12 -2.96
CA CYS A 138 4.63 -13.37 -2.27
C CYS A 138 5.55 -14.48 -2.76
N SER A 139 6.35 -15.06 -1.85
CA SER A 139 7.29 -16.13 -2.20
C SER A 139 6.56 -17.37 -2.71
N LYS A 140 7.16 -18.12 -3.65
CA LYS A 140 6.61 -19.40 -4.15
C LYS A 140 6.31 -20.40 -3.01
N ARG A 141 7.06 -20.33 -1.91
CA ARG A 141 6.82 -21.13 -0.71
C ARG A 141 5.52 -20.73 -0.02
N ASP A 142 5.28 -19.44 0.15
CA ASP A 142 4.09 -18.94 0.84
C ASP A 142 2.84 -19.08 -0.03
N GLN A 143 2.98 -18.94 -1.35
CA GLN A 143 1.92 -19.30 -2.29
C GLN A 143 1.52 -20.77 -2.18
N LYS A 144 2.48 -21.70 -2.06
CA LYS A 144 2.16 -23.13 -1.84
C LYS A 144 1.48 -23.39 -0.50
N LYS A 145 1.90 -22.70 0.57
CA LYS A 145 1.33 -22.88 1.92
C LYS A 145 -0.07 -22.31 2.06
N ASN A 146 -0.33 -21.15 1.46
CA ASN A 146 -1.61 -20.46 1.53
C ASN A 146 -2.00 -19.91 0.16
N PRO A 147 -2.39 -20.78 -0.80
CA PRO A 147 -2.56 -20.41 -2.21
C PRO A 147 -3.66 -19.39 -2.46
N THR A 148 -4.63 -19.26 -1.56
CA THR A 148 -5.81 -18.41 -1.74
C THR A 148 -5.91 -17.26 -0.74
N GLY A 149 -5.21 -17.34 0.38
CA GLY A 149 -5.28 -16.35 1.47
C GLY A 149 -4.01 -15.54 1.67
N ASN A 150 -2.98 -15.72 0.83
CA ASN A 150 -1.83 -14.82 0.84
C ASN A 150 -2.20 -13.47 0.18
N ASN A 151 -1.50 -12.39 0.55
CA ASN A 151 -1.81 -11.04 0.08
C ASN A 151 -1.85 -10.95 -1.46
N TYR A 152 -0.92 -11.61 -2.16
CA TYR A 152 -0.89 -11.61 -3.62
C TYR A 152 -2.16 -12.24 -4.21
N ALA A 153 -2.53 -13.44 -3.75
CA ALA A 153 -3.74 -14.13 -4.21
C ALA A 153 -5.02 -13.33 -3.93
N VAL A 154 -5.09 -12.68 -2.77
CA VAL A 154 -6.24 -11.83 -2.40
C VAL A 154 -6.32 -10.61 -3.32
N PHE A 155 -5.23 -9.85 -3.47
CA PHE A 155 -5.20 -8.69 -4.36
C PHE A 155 -5.53 -9.09 -5.80
N GLN A 156 -5.00 -10.22 -6.28
CA GLN A 156 -5.33 -10.76 -7.60
C GLN A 156 -6.80 -11.11 -7.77
N ARG A 157 -7.42 -11.72 -6.76
CA ARG A 157 -8.85 -12.03 -6.78
C ARG A 157 -9.71 -10.77 -6.78
N GLU A 158 -9.42 -9.81 -5.92
CA GLU A 158 -10.17 -8.55 -5.83
C GLU A 158 -10.01 -7.73 -7.11
N TYR A 159 -8.82 -7.70 -7.72
CA TYR A 159 -8.59 -7.07 -9.01
C TYR A 159 -9.45 -7.68 -10.13
N LYS A 160 -9.57 -9.03 -10.16
CA LYS A 160 -10.42 -9.73 -11.14
C LYS A 160 -11.90 -9.40 -10.98
N LYS A 161 -12.39 -9.17 -9.76
CA LYS A 161 -13.77 -8.70 -9.51
C LYS A 161 -13.94 -7.27 -10.02
N PHE A 162 -13.05 -6.40 -9.60
CA PHE A 162 -13.01 -4.99 -9.98
C PHE A 162 -13.01 -4.77 -11.50
N ARG A 163 -12.18 -5.51 -12.25
CA ARG A 163 -12.15 -5.43 -13.72
C ARG A 163 -13.48 -5.79 -14.38
N ARG A 164 -14.16 -6.81 -13.85
CA ARG A 164 -15.40 -7.36 -14.42
C ARG A 164 -16.57 -6.40 -14.28
N GLU A 165 -16.62 -5.68 -13.16
CA GLU A 165 -17.72 -4.77 -12.82
C GLU A 165 -17.64 -3.42 -13.56
N LYS A 166 -16.49 -3.04 -14.13
CA LYS A 166 -16.22 -1.66 -14.58
C LYS A 166 -15.65 -1.49 -15.99
N MET A 167 -15.63 -2.54 -16.84
CA MET A 167 -15.11 -2.54 -18.24
C MET A 167 -13.92 -1.58 -18.49
N PHE A 168 -12.70 -2.03 -18.21
CA PHE A 168 -11.47 -1.24 -18.35
C PHE A 168 -10.96 -1.15 -19.79
N ASP A 169 -10.69 0.08 -20.28
CA ASP A 169 -10.04 0.29 -21.59
C ASP A 169 -8.94 1.36 -21.68
N SER A 170 -8.47 1.99 -20.59
CA SER A 170 -7.41 3.04 -20.76
C SER A 170 -6.50 3.35 -19.57
N ALA A 171 -6.61 2.62 -18.46
CA ALA A 171 -5.63 2.71 -17.38
C ALA A 171 -5.18 1.31 -16.99
N ARG A 172 -3.89 1.07 -17.14
CA ARG A 172 -3.29 -0.23 -16.91
C ARG A 172 -2.84 -0.30 -15.46
N ALA A 173 -3.70 -0.86 -14.62
CA ALA A 173 -3.26 -1.36 -13.33
C ALA A 173 -2.87 -2.82 -13.49
N PHE A 174 -1.64 -3.20 -13.15
CA PHE A 174 -1.24 -4.59 -13.13
C PHE A 174 -0.81 -5.04 -11.73
N LEU A 175 -0.82 -6.36 -11.58
CA LEU A 175 -0.15 -7.05 -10.49
C LEU A 175 1.06 -7.69 -11.15
N SER A 176 2.26 -7.24 -10.79
CA SER A 176 3.49 -7.88 -11.23
C SER A 176 3.81 -9.06 -10.30
N GLU A 177 4.14 -10.20 -10.88
CA GLU A 177 4.91 -11.25 -10.21
C GLU A 177 6.40 -10.96 -10.46
N GLU A 178 7.24 -11.14 -9.44
CA GLU A 178 8.68 -11.27 -9.66
C GLU A 178 8.99 -12.75 -9.93
N ASP A 179 9.70 -13.01 -11.02
CA ASP A 179 10.05 -14.36 -11.53
C ASP A 179 11.05 -15.13 -10.63
#